data_AF-A0A952IEB4-F1
#
_entry.id   AF-A0A952IEB4-F1
#
_cell.length_a   1.000
_cell.length_b   1.000
_cell.length_c   1.000
_cell.angle_alpha   90.00
_cell.angle_beta   90.00
_cell.angle_gamma   90.00
#
_symmetry.space_group_name_H-M   'P 1'
#
loop_
_entity.id
_entity.type
_entity.pdbx_description
1 polymer ?
#
loop_
_entity_poly.entity_id
_entity_poly.type
_entity_poly.pdbx_seq_one_letter_code
_entity_poly.pdbx_strand_id
1 'polypeptide(L)'
;MSTNTYAKPEEEKKGMLGNLSGYKFEFAFDDKTAIKYVPYFFFLTFLGVIYIANTYYADRVVREINLLEKDVEKLRVNYGSRKYEYINMSKRNEIVNQVKGLGLIENDKPVIKIEIKE
;
A
#
# COMPACT_ATOMS: atom_id res chain seq x y z
N MET A 1 -33.07 64.90 10.06
CA MET A 1 -31.78 64.52 10.71
C MET A 1 -32.07 63.32 11.59
N SER A 2 -31.33 62.21 11.58
CA SER A 2 -30.02 61.86 11.02
C SER A 2 -29.91 60.33 11.13
N THR A 3 -29.86 59.62 10.00
CA THR A 3 -28.72 58.82 9.48
C THR A 3 -28.51 57.46 10.14
N ASN A 4 -28.68 56.43 9.31
CA ASN A 4 -28.53 55.00 9.54
C ASN A 4 -27.29 54.58 10.34
N THR A 5 -27.54 53.57 11.17
CA THR A 5 -26.60 52.67 11.86
C THR A 5 -25.48 52.20 10.93
N TYR A 6 -24.24 52.39 11.39
CA TYR A 6 -23.02 52.00 10.70
C TYR A 6 -23.04 50.53 10.28
N ALA A 7 -22.99 50.28 8.97
CA ALA A 7 -22.56 49.02 8.42
C ALA A 7 -21.11 48.78 8.86
N LYS A 8 -20.88 47.68 9.57
CA LYS A 8 -19.56 47.21 9.98
C LYS A 8 -18.70 47.03 8.71
N PRO A 9 -17.50 47.61 8.63
CA PRO A 9 -16.66 47.43 7.45
C PRO A 9 -16.27 45.95 7.35
N GLU A 10 -16.44 45.37 6.15
CA GLU A 10 -15.95 44.04 5.83
C GLU A 10 -14.43 44.02 5.97
N GLU A 11 -13.91 43.23 6.90
CA GLU A 11 -12.49 42.96 6.98
C GLU A 11 -12.09 42.15 5.74
N GLU A 12 -11.38 42.79 4.82
CA GLU A 12 -10.63 42.11 3.77
C GLU A 12 -9.71 41.08 4.42
N LYS A 13 -10.07 39.80 4.29
CA LYS A 13 -9.14 38.70 4.55
C LYS A 13 -8.06 38.76 3.49
N LYS A 14 -7.02 39.55 3.76
CA LYS A 14 -5.74 39.47 3.04
C LYS A 14 -5.24 38.05 3.20
N GLY A 15 -5.40 37.25 2.14
CA GLY A 15 -4.75 35.95 2.00
C GLY A 15 -3.25 36.10 2.25
N MET A 16 -2.59 34.98 2.58
CA MET A 16 -1.18 34.84 2.95
C MET A 16 -0.18 35.26 1.84
N LEU A 17 -0.36 36.42 1.22
CA LEU A 17 0.48 37.05 0.21
C LEU A 17 0.58 38.57 0.42
N GLY A 18 0.27 39.06 1.61
CA GLY A 18 0.46 40.45 1.99
C GLY A 18 1.49 40.55 3.10
N ASN A 19 2.78 40.49 2.76
CA ASN A 19 3.93 41.10 3.46
C ASN A 19 5.28 40.47 3.03
N LEU A 20 5.60 40.52 1.73
CA LEU A 20 6.97 40.25 1.24
C LEU A 20 7.49 41.41 0.39
N SER A 21 7.11 42.65 0.73
CA SER A 21 7.50 43.88 0.00
C SER A 21 8.96 44.32 0.23
N GLY A 22 9.79 43.50 0.89
CA GLY A 22 11.21 43.79 1.15
C GLY A 22 12.21 42.99 0.30
N TYR A 23 11.83 41.80 -0.18
CA TYR A 23 12.64 41.06 -1.14
C TYR A 23 12.16 41.44 -2.53
N LYS A 24 12.63 42.59 -3.02
CA LYS A 24 12.70 42.79 -4.45
C LYS A 24 13.55 41.66 -5.01
N PHE A 25 12.90 40.63 -5.53
CA PHE A 25 13.49 39.64 -6.40
C PHE A 25 13.74 40.34 -7.76
N GLU A 26 14.51 41.41 -7.71
CA GLU A 26 15.05 42.06 -8.87
C GLU A 26 16.12 41.09 -9.33
N PHE A 27 15.70 40.19 -10.23
CA PHE A 27 16.58 39.34 -11.02
C PHE A 27 17.53 40.30 -11.75
N ALA A 28 18.57 40.74 -11.05
CA ALA A 28 19.65 41.54 -11.59
C ALA A 28 20.53 40.59 -12.41
N PHE A 29 19.97 40.15 -13.55
CA PHE A 29 20.70 39.53 -14.63
C PHE A 29 21.53 40.62 -15.28
N ASP A 30 22.63 41.00 -14.62
CA ASP A 30 23.77 41.48 -15.36
C ASP A 30 24.29 40.27 -16.16
N ASP A 31 24.54 40.42 -17.47
CA ASP A 31 24.92 39.29 -18.35
C ASP A 31 26.14 38.53 -17.80
N LYS A 32 27.00 39.24 -17.07
CA LYS A 32 28.19 38.67 -16.40
C LYS A 32 27.86 37.79 -15.20
N THR A 33 26.82 38.11 -14.42
CA THR A 33 26.42 37.31 -13.25
C THR A 33 25.51 36.16 -13.65
N ALA A 34 24.66 36.35 -14.67
CA ALA A 34 23.80 35.31 -15.23
C ALA A 34 24.60 34.06 -15.64
N ILE A 35 25.67 34.26 -16.42
CA ILE A 35 26.54 33.17 -16.90
C ILE A 35 27.16 32.37 -15.74
N LYS A 36 27.43 33.01 -14.60
CA LYS A 36 27.99 32.34 -13.41
C LYS A 36 26.98 31.44 -12.70
N TYR A 37 25.68 31.77 -12.73
CA TYR A 37 24.63 31.01 -12.04
C TYR A 37 23.95 29.93 -12.90
N VAL A 38 24.09 29.99 -14.23
CA VAL A 38 23.59 28.97 -15.17
C VAL A 38 23.93 27.52 -14.75
N PRO A 39 25.19 27.15 -14.43
CA PRO A 39 25.50 25.77 -14.05
C PRO A 39 24.84 25.33 -12.73
N TYR A 40 24.64 26.26 -11.77
CA TYR A 40 23.96 25.97 -10.51
C TYR A 40 22.46 25.75 -10.70
N PHE A 41 21.82 26.54 -11.55
CA PHE A 41 20.42 26.36 -11.90
C PHE A 41 20.21 25.03 -12.64
N PHE A 42 21.09 24.72 -13.60
CA PHE A 42 21.05 23.43 -14.31
C PHE A 42 21.19 22.25 -13.35
N PHE A 43 22.12 22.34 -12.38
CA PHE A 43 22.28 21.32 -11.35
C PHE A 43 21.00 21.13 -10.52
N LEU A 44 20.34 22.22 -10.14
CA LEU A 44 19.09 22.16 -9.38
C LEU A 44 17.94 21.56 -10.21
N THR A 45 17.82 21.96 -11.48
CA THR A 45 16.86 21.36 -12.42
C THR A 45 17.14 19.87 -12.60
N PHE A 46 18.40 19.47 -12.76
CA PHE A 46 18.80 18.08 -12.90
C PHE A 46 18.40 17.24 -11.68
N LEU A 47 18.65 17.75 -10.47
CA LEU A 47 18.16 17.16 -9.23
C LEU A 47 16.64 17.08 -9.18
N GLY A 48 15.94 18.12 -9.64
CA GLY A 48 14.48 18.12 -9.75
C GLY A 48 13.95 17.00 -10.68
N VAL A 49 14.58 16.80 -11.83
CA VAL A 49 14.23 15.71 -12.75
C VAL A 49 14.46 14.34 -12.11
N ILE A 50 15.60 14.14 -11.46
CA ILE A 50 15.90 12.89 -10.73
C ILE A 50 14.85 12.63 -9.65
N TYR A 51 14.48 13.66 -8.89
CA TYR A 51 13.48 13.54 -7.83
C TYR A 51 12.09 13.14 -8.36
N ILE A 52 11.64 13.80 -9.43
CA ILE A 52 10.38 13.46 -10.09
C ILE A 52 10.42 12.02 -10.60
N ALA A 53 11.50 11.63 -11.28
CA ALA A 53 11.68 10.27 -11.78
C ALA A 53 11.65 9.22 -10.67
N ASN A 54 12.33 9.49 -9.55
CA ASN A 54 12.34 8.60 -8.39
C ASN A 54 10.95 8.46 -7.75
N THR A 55 10.20 9.56 -7.67
CA THR A 55 8.83 9.56 -7.14
C THR A 55 7.90 8.68 -7.98
N TYR A 56 7.96 8.82 -9.32
CA TYR A 56 7.19 7.94 -10.22
C TYR A 56 7.60 6.47 -10.11
N TYR A 57 8.87 6.17 -9.81
CA TYR A 57 9.32 4.81 -9.57
C TYR A 57 8.75 4.26 -8.24
N ALA A 58 8.83 5.04 -7.16
CA ALA A 58 8.28 4.66 -5.86
C ALA A 58 6.79 4.35 -5.95
N ASP A 59 6.00 5.18 -6.65
CA ASP A 59 4.57 4.95 -6.85
C ASP A 59 4.27 3.63 -7.57
N ARG A 60 5.07 3.26 -8.57
CA ARG A 60 4.90 1.97 -9.28
C ARG A 60 5.23 0.80 -8.37
N VAL A 61 6.34 0.87 -7.65
CA VAL A 61 6.78 -0.18 -6.73
C VAL A 61 5.75 -0.39 -5.62
N VAL A 62 5.22 0.69 -5.03
CA VAL A 62 4.17 0.60 -4.00
C VAL A 62 2.92 -0.08 -4.56
N ARG A 63 2.48 0.25 -5.77
CA ARG A 63 1.34 -0.44 -6.41
C ARG A 63 1.61 -1.91 -6.64
N GLU A 64 2.82 -2.25 -7.10
CA GLU A 64 3.24 -3.64 -7.31
C GLU A 64 3.25 -4.43 -5.99
N ILE A 65 3.81 -3.87 -4.92
CA ILE A 65 3.80 -4.48 -3.58
C ILE A 65 2.37 -4.80 -3.15
N ASN A 66 1.44 -3.83 -3.27
CA ASN A 66 0.04 -4.03 -2.91
C ASN A 66 -0.65 -5.15 -3.71
N LEU A 67 -0.28 -5.33 -4.99
CA LEU A 67 -0.80 -6.42 -5.82
C LEU A 67 -0.22 -7.77 -5.39
N LEU A 68 1.09 -7.83 -5.18
CA LEU A 68 1.77 -9.04 -4.72
C LEU A 68 1.26 -9.49 -3.35
N GLU A 69 1.06 -8.57 -2.41
CA GLU A 69 0.50 -8.88 -1.09
C GLU A 69 -0.89 -9.53 -1.20
N LYS A 70 -1.77 -8.97 -2.05
CA LYS A 70 -3.09 -9.55 -2.33
C LYS A 70 -2.99 -10.94 -2.93
N ASP A 71 -2.04 -11.17 -3.84
CA ASP A 71 -1.89 -12.47 -4.46
C ASP A 71 -1.34 -13.51 -3.49
N VAL A 72 -0.42 -13.14 -2.60
CA VAL A 72 0.04 -13.98 -1.49
C VAL A 72 -1.10 -14.32 -0.54
N GLU A 73 -1.94 -13.35 -0.19
CA GLU A 73 -3.10 -13.57 0.67
C GLU A 73 -4.10 -14.55 0.02
N LYS A 74 -4.45 -14.35 -1.26
CA LYS A 74 -5.29 -15.29 -2.02
C LYS A 74 -4.71 -16.70 -2.00
N LEU A 75 -3.40 -16.82 -2.22
CA LEU A 75 -2.73 -18.12 -2.23
C LEU A 75 -2.79 -18.81 -0.86
N ARG A 76 -2.61 -18.05 0.21
CA ARG A 76 -2.74 -18.52 1.60
C ARG A 76 -4.15 -19.01 1.89
N VAL A 77 -5.16 -18.25 1.50
CA VAL A 77 -6.58 -18.62 1.67
C VAL A 77 -6.88 -19.91 0.90
N ASN A 78 -6.48 -19.99 -0.37
CA ASN A 78 -6.68 -21.18 -1.21
C ASN A 78 -6.02 -22.42 -0.61
N TYR A 79 -4.78 -22.30 -0.12
CA TYR A 79 -4.09 -23.38 0.58
C TYR A 79 -4.87 -23.83 1.82
N GLY A 80 -5.34 -22.89 2.63
CA GLY A 80 -6.15 -23.18 3.82
C GLY A 80 -7.42 -23.96 3.49
N SER A 81 -8.17 -23.51 2.48
CA SER A 81 -9.38 -24.18 2.01
C SER A 81 -9.09 -25.60 1.51
N ARG A 82 -8.04 -25.78 0.69
CA ARG A 82 -7.65 -27.11 0.17
C ARG A 82 -7.18 -28.05 1.27
N LYS A 83 -6.42 -27.54 2.24
CA LYS A 83 -6.00 -28.31 3.41
C LYS A 83 -7.19 -28.76 4.24
N TYR A 84 -8.18 -27.88 4.44
CA TYR A 84 -9.40 -28.22 5.16
C TYR A 84 -10.19 -29.31 4.43
N GLU A 85 -10.35 -29.19 3.10
CA GLU A 85 -10.99 -30.20 2.27
C GLU A 85 -10.28 -31.56 2.39
N TYR A 86 -8.95 -31.58 2.29
CA TYR A 86 -8.14 -32.79 2.47
C TYR A 86 -8.33 -33.43 3.85
N ILE A 87 -8.29 -32.64 4.93
CA ILE A 87 -8.52 -33.14 6.28
C ILE A 87 -9.94 -33.70 6.41
N ASN A 88 -10.93 -33.03 5.82
CA ASN A 88 -12.31 -33.48 5.86
C ASN A 88 -12.50 -34.83 5.14
N MET A 89 -11.94 -34.96 3.93
CA MET A 89 -11.92 -36.22 3.19
C MET A 89 -11.17 -37.33 3.94
N SER A 90 -10.13 -36.97 4.70
CA SER A 90 -9.35 -37.91 5.50
C SER A 90 -10.03 -38.33 6.82
N LYS A 91 -11.19 -37.75 7.17
CA LYS A 91 -11.93 -38.16 8.38
C LYS A 91 -12.49 -39.56 8.19
N ARG A 92 -12.37 -40.38 9.24
CA ARG A 92 -12.89 -41.76 9.28
C ARG A 92 -14.34 -41.87 8.79
N ASN A 93 -15.24 -40.99 9.28
CA ASN A 93 -16.65 -41.00 8.88
C ASN A 93 -16.87 -40.66 7.39
N GLU A 94 -16.08 -39.74 6.83
CA GLU A 94 -16.13 -39.38 5.41
C GLU A 94 -15.62 -40.54 4.54
N ILE A 95 -14.48 -41.13 4.91
CA ILE A 95 -13.93 -42.31 4.23
C ILE A 95 -14.94 -43.46 4.24
N VAL A 96 -15.54 -43.78 5.39
CA VAL A 96 -16.57 -44.82 5.52
C VAL A 96 -17.73 -44.55 4.56
N ASN A 97 -18.21 -43.31 4.48
CA ASN A 97 -19.26 -42.95 3.53
C ASN A 97 -18.84 -43.12 2.07
N GLN A 98 -17.60 -42.77 1.72
CA GLN A 98 -17.07 -42.90 0.35
C GLN A 98 -16.85 -44.36 -0.07
N VAL A 99 -16.47 -45.24 0.86
CA VAL A 99 -16.20 -46.66 0.58
C VAL A 99 -17.40 -47.59 0.75
N LYS A 100 -18.57 -47.08 1.16
CA LYS A 100 -19.81 -47.86 1.34
C LYS A 100 -20.19 -48.69 0.11
N GLY A 101 -19.96 -48.17 -1.09
CA GLY A 101 -20.24 -48.89 -2.34
C GLY A 101 -19.26 -50.03 -2.67
N LEU A 102 -18.12 -50.10 -1.97
CA LEU A 102 -17.07 -51.10 -2.19
C LEU A 102 -17.20 -52.33 -1.28
N GLY A 103 -18.25 -52.39 -0.43
CA GLY A 103 -18.47 -53.51 0.50
C GLY A 103 -17.44 -53.61 1.63
N LEU A 104 -16.66 -52.56 1.86
CA LEU A 104 -15.65 -52.49 2.92
C LEU A 104 -16.33 -52.18 4.27
N ILE A 105 -15.90 -52.90 5.32
CA ILE A 105 -16.45 -52.80 6.67
C ILE A 105 -15.43 -52.12 7.58
N GLU A 106 -15.90 -51.23 8.45
CA GLU A 106 -15.04 -50.51 9.39
C GLU A 106 -14.48 -51.48 10.45
N ASN A 107 -13.18 -51.40 10.72
CA ASN A 107 -12.56 -52.15 11.79
C ASN A 107 -12.80 -51.43 13.13
N ASP A 108 -13.82 -51.86 13.85
CA ASP A 108 -14.24 -51.30 15.14
C ASP A 108 -13.40 -51.80 16.33
N LYS A 109 -12.52 -52.79 16.11
CA LYS A 109 -11.70 -53.37 17.18
C LYS A 109 -10.37 -52.62 17.32
N PRO A 110 -9.97 -52.19 18.53
CA PRO A 110 -8.68 -51.55 18.74
C PRO A 110 -7.53 -52.51 18.40
N VAL A 111 -6.45 -51.96 17.83
CA VAL A 111 -5.26 -52.73 17.45
C VAL A 111 -4.59 -53.26 18.72
N ILE A 112 -4.46 -54.58 18.82
CA ILE A 112 -3.84 -55.24 19.97
C ILE A 112 -2.33 -55.19 19.77
N LYS A 113 -1.61 -54.49 20.67
CA LYS A 113 -0.14 -54.52 20.68
C LYS A 113 0.30 -55.90 21.15
N ILE A 114 1.02 -56.63 20.31
CA ILE A 114 1.59 -57.92 20.67
C ILE A 114 2.83 -57.63 21.53
N GLU A 115 2.70 -57.77 22.84
CA GLU A 115 3.85 -57.73 23.74
C GLU A 115 4.48 -59.12 23.79
N ILE A 116 5.75 -59.21 23.40
CA ILE A 116 6.54 -60.43 23.49
C ILE A 116 6.89 -60.59 24.98
N LYS A 117 6.35 -61.62 25.63
CA LYS A 117 6.84 -62.05 26.94
C LYS A 117 8.21 -62.69 26.73
N GLU A 118 9.25 -62.05 27.26
CA GLU A 118 10.51 -62.72 27.59
C GLU A 118 10.29 -63.75 28.71
#